data_AF-A0A5P2UKQ4-F1
#
_entry.id   AF-A0A5P2UKQ4-F1
#
_cell.length_a   1.000
_cell.length_b   1.000
_cell.length_c   1.000
_cell.angle_alpha   90.00
_cell.angle_beta   90.00
_cell.angle_gamma   90.00
#
_symmetry.space_group_name_H-M   'P 1'
#
loop_
_entity.id
_entity.type
_entity.pdbx_description
1 polymer ?
#
loop_
_entity_poly.entity_id
_entity_poly.type
_entity_poly.pdbx_seq_one_letter_code
_entity_poly.pdbx_strand_id
1 'polypeptide(L)' 'MPSPSNSPDTTGDRPVRPNRFYQVIRIGPVRVGSHSDGRGRTLHTAVCTAPGCDFSADYRSRAGAELAARTHRCNPR' A
#
# COMPACT_ATOMS: atom_id res chain seq x y z
N MET A 1 -44.86 -29.94 -8.14
CA MET A 1 -43.80 -29.36 -8.98
C MET A 1 -43.98 -27.84 -9.03
N PRO A 2 -43.38 -27.06 -8.11
CA PRO A 2 -43.20 -25.62 -8.29
C PRO A 2 -41.80 -25.28 -8.84
N SER A 3 -41.76 -24.27 -9.70
CA SER A 3 -40.63 -23.78 -10.52
C SER A 3 -39.38 -23.35 -9.72
N PRO A 4 -38.19 -23.36 -10.35
CA PRO A 4 -36.93 -22.96 -9.72
C PRO A 4 -36.79 -21.43 -9.63
N SER A 5 -36.61 -20.92 -8.42
CA SER A 5 -36.22 -19.54 -8.13
C SER A 5 -34.73 -19.35 -8.44
N ASN A 6 -34.39 -18.95 -9.66
CA ASN A 6 -33.06 -18.43 -9.98
C ASN A 6 -32.89 -17.04 -9.33
N SER A 7 -32.36 -17.01 -8.11
CA SER A 7 -31.78 -15.80 -7.52
C SER A 7 -30.29 -15.77 -7.86
N PRO A 8 -29.80 -14.81 -8.65
CA PRO A 8 -28.36 -14.59 -8.75
C PRO A 8 -27.91 -13.92 -7.46
N ASP A 9 -27.35 -14.75 -6.57
CA ASP A 9 -26.67 -14.35 -5.36
C ASP A 9 -25.49 -13.43 -5.74
N THR A 10 -25.73 -12.13 -5.78
CA THR A 10 -24.71 -11.12 -6.10
C THR A 10 -23.94 -10.80 -4.81
N THR A 11 -23.38 -11.83 -4.18
CA THR A 11 -22.34 -11.66 -3.17
C THR A 11 -21.05 -11.41 -3.94
N GLY A 12 -20.77 -10.12 -4.11
CA GLY A 12 -19.71 -9.61 -4.96
C GLY A 12 -18.39 -10.31 -4.74
N ASP A 13 -17.95 -11.00 -5.78
CA ASP A 13 -16.55 -11.12 -6.16
C ASP A 13 -15.98 -9.70 -6.20
N ARG A 14 -15.44 -9.24 -5.06
CA ARG A 14 -14.52 -8.11 -5.06
C ARG A 14 -13.21 -8.74 -5.50
N PRO A 15 -12.77 -8.56 -6.77
CA PRO A 15 -11.47 -9.06 -7.17
C PRO A 15 -10.45 -8.52 -6.19
N VAL A 16 -9.64 -9.41 -5.61
CA VAL A 16 -8.45 -9.05 -4.85
C VAL A 16 -7.65 -8.15 -5.76
N ARG A 17 -7.71 -6.84 -5.49
CA ARG A 17 -6.97 -5.88 -6.30
C ARG A 17 -5.50 -6.24 -6.10
N PRO A 18 -4.71 -6.48 -7.16
CA PRO A 18 -3.30 -6.84 -7.05
C PRO A 18 -2.44 -5.73 -6.44
N ASN A 19 -3.04 -4.60 -6.06
CA ASN A 19 -2.43 -3.55 -5.27
C ASN A 19 -2.15 -4.05 -3.85
N ARG A 20 -0.98 -4.67 -3.68
CA ARG A 20 -0.39 -4.97 -2.36
C ARG A 20 -0.26 -3.72 -1.49
N PHE A 21 -0.13 -2.55 -2.12
CA PHE A 21 -0.06 -1.26 -1.46
C PHE A 21 -1.32 -0.43 -1.69
N TYR A 22 -1.84 0.15 -0.61
CA TYR A 22 -2.99 1.06 -0.58
C TYR A 22 -2.66 2.35 0.16
N GLN A 23 -3.51 3.37 0.01
CA GLN A 23 -3.30 4.71 0.59
C GLN A 23 -1.92 5.31 0.27
N VAL A 24 -1.45 5.10 -0.96
CA VAL A 24 -0.14 5.58 -1.39
C VAL A 24 -0.16 7.09 -1.55
N ILE A 25 0.75 7.78 -0.87
CA ILE A 25 1.00 9.21 -1.04
C ILE A 25 2.43 9.45 -1.51
N ARG A 26 2.68 10.61 -2.11
CA ARG A 26 4.01 11.04 -2.54
C ARG A 26 4.44 12.28 -1.76
N ILE A 27 5.63 12.22 -1.18
CA ILE A 27 6.28 13.31 -0.46
C ILE A 27 7.65 13.51 -1.11
N GLY A 28 7.76 14.53 -1.97
CA GLY A 28 8.95 14.72 -2.81
C GLY A 28 9.24 13.49 -3.68
N PRO A 29 10.50 13.00 -3.73
CA PRO A 29 10.84 11.78 -4.47
C PRO A 29 10.38 10.50 -3.77
N VAL A 30 9.92 10.59 -2.51
CA VAL A 30 9.53 9.44 -1.69
C VAL A 30 8.05 9.10 -1.86
N ARG A 31 7.73 7.82 -2.01
CA ARG A 31 6.37 7.28 -1.93
C ARG A 31 6.17 6.62 -0.58
N VAL A 32 5.04 6.89 0.07
CA VAL A 32 4.62 6.23 1.31
C VAL A 32 3.38 5.41 1.01
N GLY A 33 3.39 4.11 1.27
CA GLY A 33 2.26 3.22 1.03
C GLY A 33 2.00 2.29 2.20
N SER A 34 0.75 1.94 2.43
CA SER A 34 0.36 0.96 3.45
C SER A 34 0.20 -0.41 2.80
N HIS A 35 0.66 -1.47 3.46
CA HIS A 35 0.41 -2.84 3.05
C HIS A 35 0.12 -3.72 4.27
N SER A 36 -0.50 -4.88 4.04
CA SER A 36 -0.68 -5.88 5.09
C SER A 36 0.36 -6.97 4.92
N ASP A 37 1.06 -7.33 5.99
CA ASP A 37 1.97 -8.48 5.97
C ASP A 37 1.18 -9.81 5.95
N GLY A 38 1.89 -10.92 5.69
CA GLY A 38 1.28 -12.26 5.68
C GLY A 38 0.72 -12.73 7.04
N ARG A 39 0.86 -11.92 8.09
CA ARG A 39 0.31 -12.15 9.44
C ARG A 39 -0.85 -11.20 9.76
N GLY A 40 -1.32 -10.42 8.78
CA GLY A 40 -2.43 -9.48 8.93
C GLY A 40 -2.07 -8.15 9.59
N ARG A 41 -0.78 -7.84 9.82
CA ARG A 41 -0.35 -6.57 10.40
C ARG A 41 -0.21 -5.52 9.31
N THR A 42 -0.76 -4.34 9.55
CA THR A 42 -0.55 -3.19 8.67
C THR A 42 0.84 -2.61 8.88
N LEU A 43 1.59 -2.45 7.79
CA LEU A 43 2.89 -1.80 7.72
C LEU A 43 2.81 -0.64 6.74
N HIS A 44 3.65 0.37 6.96
CA HIS A 44 3.74 1.56 6.14
C HIS A 44 5.15 1.69 5.60
N THR A 45 5.30 1.57 4.30
CA THR A 45 6.59 1.58 3.61
C THR A 45 6.84 2.95 3.01
N ALA A 46 8.02 3.53 3.28
CA ALA A 46 8.52 4.71 2.60
C ALA A 46 9.63 4.29 1.62
N VAL A 47 9.54 4.68 0.36
CA VAL A 47 10.53 4.34 -0.69
C VAL A 47 10.88 5.58 -1.50
N CYS A 48 12.16 5.93 -1.59
CA CYS A 48 12.62 6.94 -2.52
C CYS A 48 12.62 6.37 -3.94
N THR A 49 11.99 7.08 -4.87
CA THR A 49 11.90 6.69 -6.27
C THR A 49 12.86 7.46 -7.17
N ALA A 50 13.78 8.22 -6.57
CA ALA A 50 14.82 8.91 -7.32
C ALA A 50 15.84 7.90 -7.88
N PRO A 51 16.29 8.05 -9.13
CA PRO A 51 17.35 7.21 -9.69
C PRO A 51 18.61 7.28 -8.83
N GLY A 52 19.24 6.12 -8.56
CA GLY A 52 20.48 6.05 -7.78
C GLY A 52 20.32 6.24 -6.26
N CYS A 53 19.08 6.25 -5.75
CA CYS A 53 18.79 6.29 -4.32
C CYS A 53 18.04 5.02 -3.87
N ASP A 54 18.67 4.21 -3.03
CA ASP A 54 18.12 2.92 -2.56
C ASP A 54 17.35 3.04 -1.24
N PHE A 55 16.92 4.25 -0.87
CA PHE A 55 16.21 4.45 0.39
C PHE A 55 14.85 3.75 0.37
N SER A 56 14.70 2.77 1.26
CA SER A 56 13.44 2.08 1.53
C SER A 56 13.39 1.66 3.00
N ALA A 57 12.24 1.84 3.64
CA ALA A 57 12.04 1.47 5.04
C ALA A 57 10.58 1.17 5.37
N ASP A 58 10.35 0.17 6.21
CA ASP A 58 9.03 -0.22 6.72
C ASP A 58 8.82 0.28 8.15
N TYR A 59 7.65 0.85 8.41
CA TYR A 59 7.24 1.40 9.70
C TYR A 59 5.93 0.78 10.17
N ARG A 60 5.77 0.63 11.50
CA ARG A 60 4.50 0.18 12.10
C ARG A 60 3.43 1.27 12.18
N SER A 61 3.81 2.53 11.99
CA SER A 61 2.89 3.66 12.03
C SER A 61 3.03 4.50 10.76
N ARG A 62 1.89 4.98 10.26
CA ARG A 62 1.84 5.85 9.09
C ARG A 62 2.62 7.14 9.31
N ALA A 63 2.46 7.74 10.49
CA ALA A 63 3.18 8.94 10.87
C ALA A 63 4.71 8.76 10.81
N GLY A 64 5.23 7.59 11.19
CA GLY A 64 6.66 7.28 11.09
C GLY A 64 7.16 7.25 9.65
N ALA A 65 6.42 6.58 8.77
CA ALA A 65 6.76 6.53 7.35
C ALA A 65 6.68 7.91 6.67
N GLU A 66 5.66 8.71 7.01
CA GLU A 66 5.52 10.08 6.51
C GLU A 66 6.61 11.01 7.03
N LEU A 67 6.99 10.91 8.30
CA LEU A 67 8.09 11.68 8.87
C LEU A 67 9.40 11.36 8.16
N ALA A 68 9.72 10.08 8.00
CA ALA A 68 10.91 9.64 7.28
C ALA A 68 10.94 10.17 5.84
N ALA A 69 9.79 10.15 5.15
CA ALA A 69 9.66 10.69 3.81
C ALA A 69 9.86 12.22 3.77
N ARG A 70 9.32 12.98 4.73
CA ARG A 70 9.48 14.44 4.82
C ARG A 70 10.91 14.86 5.13
N THR A 71 11.63 14.07 5.93
CA THR A 71 13.01 14.36 6.32
C THR A 71 14.05 13.74 5.38
N HIS A 72 13.62 12.93 4.41
CA HIS A 72 14.53 12.28 3.47
C HIS A 72 15.23 13.31 2.58
N ARG A 73 16.54 13.44 2.73
CA ARG A 73 17.39 14.22 1.82
C ARG A 73 17.95 13.29 0.76
N CYS A 74 17.34 13.34 -0.42
CA CYS A 74 17.78 12.53 -1.54
C CYS A 74 19.15 13.02 -2.02
N ASN A 75 20.14 12.13 -2.04
CA ASN A 75 21.43 12.35 -2.68
C ASN A 75 21.62 11.28 -3.76
N PRO A 76 21.07 11.49 -4.97
CA PRO A 76 21.23 10.55 -6.06
C PRO A 76 22.71 10.52 -6.47
N ARG A 77 23.28 9.32 -6.60
CA ARG A 77 24.67 9.13 -7.03
C ARG A 77 24.83 9.30 -8.54
#